data_AF-A0A326TQJ1-F1
#
_entry.id   AF-A0A326TQJ1-F1
#
_cell.length_a   1.000
_cell.length_b   1.000
_cell.length_c   1.000
_cell.angle_alpha   90.00
_cell.angle_beta   90.00
_cell.angle_gamma   90.00
#
_symmetry.space_group_name_H-M   'P 1'
#
loop_
_entity.id
_entity.type
_entity.pdbx_description
1 polymer ?
#
loop_
_entity_poly.entity_id
_entity_poly.type
_entity_poly.pdbx_seq_one_letter_code
_entity_poly.pdbx_strand_id
1 'polypeptide(L)'
;MQLQPNSEQAQVLQRTLQAHTDCFHAVAQEGFTTSCHNGVALHKRIYYPLRATHPDLPAQLVCAARVKATEAVKSALDRRKKGRKASTPRARLCPIRYDHRSYWVKWETMTCSLATTGGRVELPFVVPPSAARSEARYAVPTFAGAEVVIRCMWS
;
A
#
# COMPACT_ATOMS: atom_id res chain seq x y z
N MET A 1 -0.50 11.89 10.85
CA MET A 1 -1.07 12.62 9.70
C MET A 1 -2.42 12.01 9.34
N GLN A 2 -3.43 12.84 9.14
CA GLN A 2 -4.79 12.47 8.74
C GLN A 2 -5.16 13.25 7.47
N LEU A 3 -5.52 12.54 6.40
CA LEU A 3 -5.91 13.13 5.11
C LEU A 3 -7.32 13.73 5.18
N GLN A 4 -7.55 14.81 4.45
CA GLN A 4 -8.85 15.46 4.31
C GLN A 4 -9.28 15.50 2.83
N PRO A 5 -9.60 14.34 2.22
CA PRO A 5 -10.08 14.31 0.84
C PRO A 5 -11.49 14.88 0.71
N ASN A 6 -11.76 15.55 -0.41
CA ASN A 6 -13.14 15.78 -0.85
C ASN A 6 -13.77 14.47 -1.40
N SER A 7 -15.05 14.51 -1.75
CA SER A 7 -15.78 13.31 -2.20
C SER A 7 -15.17 12.65 -3.45
N GLU A 8 -14.73 13.43 -4.43
CA GLU A 8 -14.12 12.91 -5.66
C GLU A 8 -12.76 12.26 -5.35
N GLN A 9 -11.93 12.94 -4.56
CA GLN A 9 -10.64 12.44 -4.11
C GLN A 9 -10.79 11.16 -3.28
N ALA A 10 -11.80 11.09 -2.41
CA ALA A 10 -12.09 9.89 -1.62
C ALA A 10 -12.45 8.69 -2.53
N GLN A 11 -13.23 8.92 -3.59
CA GLN A 11 -13.55 7.87 -4.57
C GLN A 11 -12.31 7.40 -5.34
N VAL A 12 -11.40 8.31 -5.73
CA VAL A 12 -10.13 7.95 -6.38
C VAL A 12 -9.24 7.13 -5.44
N LEU A 13 -9.12 7.54 -4.17
CA LEU A 13 -8.36 6.81 -3.16
C LEU A 13 -8.94 5.41 -2.90
N GLN A 14 -10.27 5.29 -2.84
CA GLN A 14 -10.94 4.01 -2.66
C GLN A 14 -10.72 3.06 -3.85
N ARG A 15 -10.85 3.55 -5.09
CA ARG A 15 -10.55 2.76 -6.30
C ARG A 15 -9.10 2.30 -6.33
N THR A 16 -8.18 3.20 -5.96
CA THR A 16 -6.75 2.88 -5.87
C THR A 16 -6.48 1.79 -4.84
N LEU A 17 -7.10 1.89 -3.67
CA LEU A 17 -6.96 0.92 -2.59
C LEU A 17 -7.53 -0.45 -2.98
N GLN A 18 -8.64 -0.49 -3.72
CA GLN A 18 -9.21 -1.72 -4.24
C GLN A 18 -8.27 -2.38 -5.24
N ALA A 19 -7.82 -1.65 -6.28
CA ALA A 19 -6.89 -2.19 -7.28
C ALA A 19 -5.56 -2.68 -6.67
N HIS A 20 -5.04 -1.96 -5.66
CA HIS A 20 -3.88 -2.40 -4.90
C HIS A 20 -4.14 -3.69 -4.10
N THR A 21 -5.33 -3.81 -3.50
CA THR A 21 -5.75 -5.00 -2.75
C THR A 21 -5.90 -6.21 -3.66
N ASP A 22 -6.45 -6.02 -4.86
CA ASP A 22 -6.59 -7.07 -5.88
C ASP A 22 -5.20 -7.57 -6.31
N CYS A 23 -4.25 -6.66 -6.55
CA CYS A 23 -2.85 -7.03 -6.81
C CYS A 23 -2.27 -7.85 -5.65
N PHE A 24 -2.49 -7.45 -4.40
CA PHE A 24 -2.03 -8.19 -3.24
C PHE A 24 -2.62 -9.60 -3.19
N HIS A 25 -3.93 -9.77 -3.43
CA HIS A 25 -4.58 -11.09 -3.44
C HIS A 25 -4.03 -11.98 -4.55
N ALA A 26 -3.83 -11.46 -5.76
CA ALA A 26 -3.29 -12.22 -6.87
C ALA A 26 -1.87 -12.72 -6.57
N VAL A 27 -1.00 -11.86 -6.03
CA VAL A 27 0.35 -12.26 -5.60
C VAL A 27 0.30 -13.29 -4.48
N ALA A 28 -0.58 -13.06 -3.49
CA ALA A 28 -0.71 -13.96 -2.35
C ALA A 28 -1.20 -15.35 -2.77
N GLN A 29 -2.15 -15.41 -3.71
CA GLN A 29 -2.68 -16.65 -4.26
C GLN A 29 -1.60 -17.40 -5.04
N GLU A 30 -0.88 -16.74 -5.95
CA GLU A 30 0.22 -17.34 -6.72
C GLU A 30 1.30 -17.87 -5.78
N GLY A 31 1.78 -17.04 -4.85
CA GLY A 31 2.86 -17.41 -3.93
C GLY A 31 2.46 -18.53 -2.97
N PHE A 32 1.23 -18.53 -2.46
CA PHE A 32 0.77 -19.60 -1.56
C PHE A 32 0.57 -20.93 -2.28
N THR A 33 -0.01 -20.91 -3.48
CA THR A 33 -0.29 -22.12 -4.29
C THR A 33 1.01 -22.76 -4.77
N THR A 34 1.94 -21.95 -5.27
CA THR A 34 3.26 -22.43 -5.75
C THR A 34 4.28 -22.61 -4.63
N SER A 35 3.91 -22.28 -3.38
CA SER A 35 4.84 -22.20 -2.24
C SER A 35 6.07 -21.29 -2.50
N CYS A 36 5.93 -20.34 -3.42
CA CYS A 36 6.97 -19.38 -3.80
C CYS A 36 6.83 -18.09 -2.99
N HIS A 37 7.89 -17.70 -2.28
CA HIS A 37 8.00 -16.43 -1.57
C HIS A 37 9.22 -15.61 -2.05
N ASN A 38 9.79 -15.98 -3.20
CA ASN A 38 10.85 -15.19 -3.82
C ASN A 38 10.19 -14.04 -4.61
N GLY A 39 10.37 -12.81 -4.11
CA GLY A 39 9.73 -11.63 -4.71
C GLY A 39 10.14 -11.37 -6.17
N VAL A 40 11.36 -11.73 -6.58
CA VAL A 40 11.82 -11.59 -7.97
C VAL A 40 11.14 -12.61 -8.87
N ALA A 41 11.05 -13.87 -8.42
CA ALA A 41 10.37 -14.92 -9.16
C ALA A 41 8.87 -14.61 -9.33
N LEU A 42 8.21 -14.17 -8.26
CA LEU A 42 6.82 -13.72 -8.33
C LEU A 42 6.69 -12.53 -9.29
N HIS A 43 7.53 -11.52 -9.18
CA HIS A 43 7.48 -10.37 -10.08
C HIS A 43 7.49 -10.77 -11.56
N LYS A 44 8.42 -11.64 -11.98
CA LYS A 44 8.50 -12.11 -13.37
C LYS A 44 7.22 -12.79 -13.84
N ARG A 45 6.53 -13.51 -12.95
CA ARG A 45 5.31 -14.26 -13.27
C ARG A 45 4.08 -13.38 -13.38
N ILE A 46 3.90 -12.46 -12.42
CA ILE A 46 2.61 -11.77 -12.23
C ILE A 46 2.63 -10.28 -12.55
N TYR A 47 3.80 -9.64 -12.74
CA TYR A 47 3.85 -8.20 -12.98
C TYR A 47 3.11 -7.77 -14.24
N TYR A 48 3.41 -8.37 -15.40
CA TYR A 48 2.73 -8.02 -16.64
C TYR A 48 1.24 -8.36 -16.63
N PRO A 49 0.79 -9.53 -16.14
CA PRO A 49 -0.64 -9.80 -15.94
C PRO A 49 -1.35 -8.74 -15.07
N LEU A 50 -0.72 -8.32 -13.96
CA LEU A 50 -1.28 -7.30 -13.08
C LEU A 50 -1.33 -5.92 -13.75
N ARG A 51 -0.30 -5.56 -14.53
CA ARG A 51 -0.28 -4.30 -15.29
C ARG A 51 -1.33 -4.30 -16.41
N ALA A 52 -1.63 -5.45 -17.02
CA ALA A 52 -2.70 -5.57 -18.00
C ALA A 52 -4.10 -5.46 -17.35
N THR A 53 -4.27 -6.05 -16.17
CA THR A 53 -5.56 -6.04 -15.43
C THR A 53 -5.84 -4.68 -14.77
N HIS A 54 -4.79 -4.00 -14.30
CA HIS A 54 -4.86 -2.70 -13.64
C HIS A 54 -3.94 -1.69 -14.35
N PRO A 55 -4.28 -1.26 -15.58
CA PRO A 55 -3.43 -0.39 -16.39
C PRO A 55 -3.20 0.98 -15.72
N ASP A 56 -4.22 1.49 -15.04
CA ASP A 56 -4.22 2.80 -14.39
C ASP A 56 -3.50 2.80 -13.04
N LEU A 57 -3.29 1.63 -12.41
CA LEU A 57 -2.62 1.56 -11.12
C LEU A 57 -1.12 1.81 -11.31
N PRO A 58 -0.52 2.82 -10.65
CA PRO A 58 0.90 3.11 -10.82
C PRO A 58 1.79 1.89 -10.52
N ALA A 59 2.82 1.68 -11.35
CA ALA A 59 3.69 0.49 -11.24
C ALA A 59 4.33 0.34 -9.85
N GLN A 60 4.63 1.45 -9.16
CA GLN A 60 5.15 1.43 -7.79
C GLN A 60 4.14 0.81 -6.80
N LEU A 61 2.85 1.08 -6.97
CA LEU A 61 1.80 0.54 -6.11
C LEU A 61 1.58 -0.95 -6.36
N VAL A 62 1.73 -1.42 -7.60
CA VAL A 62 1.76 -2.86 -7.95
C VAL A 62 2.94 -3.55 -7.25
N CYS A 63 4.13 -2.95 -7.32
CA CYS A 63 5.33 -3.48 -6.67
C CYS A 63 5.19 -3.49 -5.14
N ALA A 64 4.60 -2.45 -4.55
CA ALA A 64 4.34 -2.39 -3.11
C ALA A 64 3.38 -3.51 -2.66
N ALA A 65 2.30 -3.75 -3.43
CA ALA A 65 1.36 -4.85 -3.15
C ALA A 65 2.07 -6.21 -3.17
N ARG A 66 2.94 -6.42 -4.17
CA ARG A 66 3.74 -7.64 -4.31
C ARG A 66 4.67 -7.85 -3.11
N VAL A 67 5.40 -6.82 -2.69
CA VAL A 67 6.32 -6.93 -1.54
C VAL A 67 5.56 -7.36 -0.29
N LYS A 68 4.45 -6.68 0.01
CA LYS A 68 3.59 -7.00 1.16
C LYS A 68 2.97 -8.40 1.08
N ALA A 69 2.51 -8.81 -0.10
CA ALA A 69 2.01 -10.15 -0.32
C ALA A 69 3.09 -11.22 -0.13
N THR A 70 4.32 -10.94 -0.56
CA THR A 70 5.46 -11.87 -0.40
C THR A 70 5.78 -12.10 1.07
N GLU A 71 5.77 -11.06 1.90
CA GLU A 71 5.93 -11.15 3.35
C GLU A 71 4.81 -11.97 4.00
N ALA A 72 3.56 -11.72 3.59
CA ALA A 72 2.40 -12.44 4.10
C ALA A 72 2.42 -13.93 3.70
N VAL A 73 2.79 -14.24 2.47
CA VAL A 73 2.95 -15.62 1.97
C VAL A 73 4.05 -16.33 2.73
N LYS A 74 5.22 -15.69 2.90
CA LYS A 74 6.33 -16.28 3.67
C LYS A 74 5.87 -16.66 5.09
N SER A 75 5.19 -15.73 5.78
CA SER A 75 4.64 -15.98 7.12
C SER A 75 3.63 -17.15 7.13
N ALA A 76 2.72 -17.22 6.16
CA ALA A 76 1.75 -18.30 6.05
C ALA A 76 2.42 -19.66 5.78
N LEU A 77 3.41 -19.71 4.90
CA LEU A 77 4.17 -20.92 4.59
C LEU A 77 5.00 -21.38 5.79
N ASP A 78 5.62 -20.46 6.53
CA ASP A 78 6.38 -20.79 7.75
C ASP A 78 5.47 -21.36 8.84
N ARG A 79 4.23 -20.86 8.96
CA ARG A 79 3.21 -21.47 9.83
C ARG A 79 2.85 -22.89 9.38
N ARG A 80 2.66 -23.10 8.08
CA ARG A 80 2.36 -24.42 7.50
C ARG A 80 3.48 -25.42 7.77
N LYS A 81 4.74 -25.01 7.61
CA LYS A 81 5.92 -25.83 7.94
C LYS A 81 5.97 -26.25 9.41
N LYS A 82 5.46 -25.40 10.32
CA LYS A 82 5.34 -25.69 11.76
C LYS A 82 4.11 -26.55 12.11
N GLY A 83 3.45 -27.17 11.13
CA GLY A 83 2.25 -27.99 11.34
C GLY A 83 1.00 -27.18 11.72
N ARG A 84 1.03 -25.84 11.64
CA ARG A 84 -0.12 -25.00 11.96
C ARG A 84 -1.00 -24.81 10.73
N LYS A 85 -2.31 -24.73 10.94
CA LYS A 85 -3.26 -24.38 9.88
C LYS A 85 -2.89 -23.00 9.30
N ALA A 86 -2.75 -22.97 7.98
CA ALA A 86 -2.46 -21.77 7.19
C ALA A 86 -3.30 -21.80 5.91
N SER A 87 -3.76 -20.63 5.49
CA SER A 87 -4.50 -20.40 4.26
C SER A 87 -3.86 -19.27 3.47
N THR A 88 -4.28 -19.10 2.22
CA THR A 88 -3.85 -17.96 1.40
C THR A 88 -4.13 -16.65 2.15
N PRO A 89 -3.12 -15.76 2.30
CA PRO A 89 -3.32 -14.45 2.90
C PRO A 89 -4.40 -13.64 2.19
N ARG A 90 -5.33 -13.07 2.95
CA ARG A 90 -6.37 -12.17 2.45
C ARG A 90 -6.45 -10.92 3.32
N ALA A 91 -6.79 -9.81 2.70
CA ALA A 91 -7.02 -8.53 3.35
C ALA A 91 -8.32 -7.92 2.80
N ARG A 92 -9.11 -7.27 3.66
CA ARG A 92 -10.30 -6.53 3.20
C ARG A 92 -9.90 -5.29 2.40
N LEU A 93 -8.95 -4.53 2.94
CA LEU A 93 -8.28 -3.42 2.27
C LEU A 93 -6.81 -3.49 2.64
N CYS A 94 -5.94 -3.67 1.66
CA CYS A 94 -4.50 -3.78 1.87
C CYS A 94 -3.88 -2.38 1.99
N PRO A 95 -3.24 -2.01 3.13
CA PRO A 95 -2.63 -0.69 3.28
C PRO A 95 -1.51 -0.49 2.25
N ILE A 96 -1.53 0.67 1.58
CA ILE A 96 -0.53 1.08 0.60
C ILE A 96 0.63 1.75 1.31
N ARG A 97 1.84 1.22 1.11
CA ARG A 97 3.08 1.90 1.50
C ARG A 97 3.54 2.79 0.36
N TYR A 98 3.48 4.10 0.57
CA TYR A 98 4.00 5.07 -0.38
C TYR A 98 5.50 5.32 -0.11
N ASP A 99 6.29 5.38 -1.16
CA ASP A 99 7.72 5.68 -1.17
C ASP A 99 8.02 7.07 -1.75
N HIS A 100 9.28 7.52 -1.69
CA HIS A 100 9.70 8.83 -2.20
C HIS A 100 9.32 9.12 -3.67
N ARG A 101 9.01 8.08 -4.47
CA ARG A 101 8.60 8.23 -5.88
C ARG A 101 7.09 8.33 -6.03
N SER A 102 6.34 7.84 -5.06
CA SER A 102 4.88 7.74 -5.10
C SER A 102 4.17 8.75 -4.19
N TYR A 103 4.89 9.47 -3.32
CA TYR A 103 4.34 10.62 -2.60
C TYR A 103 5.35 11.75 -2.38
N TRP A 104 4.82 12.94 -2.08
CA TRP A 104 5.56 14.03 -1.45
C TRP A 104 4.66 14.77 -0.46
N VAL A 105 5.26 15.49 0.49
CA VAL A 105 4.58 16.27 1.54
C VAL A 105 5.18 17.67 1.56
N LYS A 106 4.32 18.70 1.51
CA LYS A 106 4.66 20.11 1.74
C LYS A 106 4.14 20.49 3.12
N TRP A 107 5.04 20.81 4.03
CA TRP A 107 4.70 21.16 5.41
C TRP A 107 4.19 22.61 5.53
N GLU A 108 4.69 23.51 4.67
CA GLU A 108 4.31 24.92 4.66
C GLU A 108 2.83 25.12 4.33
N THR A 109 2.28 24.24 3.50
CA THR A 109 0.89 24.26 3.03
C THR A 109 0.06 23.12 3.58
N MET A 110 0.63 22.30 4.48
CA MET A 110 0.00 21.10 5.05
C MET A 110 -0.71 20.24 3.98
N THR A 111 -0.03 20.05 2.84
CA THR A 111 -0.56 19.36 1.66
C THR A 111 0.36 18.21 1.28
N CYS A 112 -0.22 17.08 0.89
CA CYS A 112 0.52 15.94 0.36
C CYS A 112 0.03 15.55 -1.02
N SER A 113 0.91 14.99 -1.86
CA SER A 113 0.53 14.41 -3.15
C SER A 113 0.74 12.91 -3.12
N LEU A 114 -0.27 12.17 -3.57
CA LEU A 114 -0.25 10.71 -3.66
C LEU A 114 -0.44 10.26 -5.11
N ALA A 115 0.34 9.28 -5.54
CA ALA A 115 0.10 8.59 -6.82
C ALA A 115 -1.10 7.65 -6.70
N THR A 116 -2.10 7.83 -7.57
CA THR A 116 -3.35 7.06 -7.54
C THR A 116 -3.69 6.53 -8.93
N THR A 117 -4.79 5.79 -9.06
CA THR A 117 -5.35 5.40 -10.37
C THR A 117 -5.84 6.59 -11.19
N GLY A 118 -6.12 7.74 -10.56
CA GLY A 118 -6.49 8.98 -11.24
C GLY A 118 -5.32 9.92 -11.52
N GLY A 119 -4.08 9.42 -11.48
CA GLY A 119 -2.88 10.26 -11.50
C GLY A 119 -2.49 10.74 -10.09
N ARG A 120 -1.76 11.85 -10.00
CA ARG A 120 -1.38 12.41 -8.68
C ARG A 120 -2.49 13.26 -8.12
N VAL A 121 -2.91 12.96 -6.90
CA VAL A 121 -3.93 13.73 -6.16
C VAL A 121 -3.25 14.49 -5.04
N GLU A 122 -3.47 15.80 -4.99
CA GLU A 122 -3.05 16.66 -3.88
C GLU A 122 -4.16 16.76 -2.83
N LEU A 123 -3.78 16.58 -1.56
CA LEU A 123 -4.69 16.44 -0.43
C LEU A 123 -4.18 17.26 0.75
N PRO A 124 -5.05 18.06 1.39
CA PRO A 124 -4.73 18.65 2.68
C PRO A 124 -4.65 17.55 3.75
N PHE A 125 -3.85 17.79 4.78
CA PHE A 125 -3.74 16.90 5.93
C PHE A 125 -3.60 17.66 7.24
N VAL A 126 -3.98 16.98 8.33
CA VAL A 126 -3.82 17.48 9.69
C VAL A 126 -2.93 16.53 10.48
N VAL A 127 -2.10 17.08 11.36
CA VAL A 127 -1.34 16.31 12.35
C VAL A 127 -2.13 16.34 13.66
N PRO A 128 -2.66 15.20 14.14
CA PRO A 128 -3.39 15.19 15.40
C PRO A 128 -2.43 15.46 16.57
N PRO A 129 -2.87 16.16 17.64
CA PRO A 129 -2.04 16.49 18.79
C PRO A 129 -1.42 15.27 19.49
N SER A 130 -2.08 14.11 19.41
CA SER A 130 -1.55 12.84 19.94
C SER A 130 -0.30 12.32 19.22
N ALA A 131 -0.04 12.78 17.99
CA ALA A 131 1.17 12.48 17.23
C ALA A 131 2.34 13.43 17.56
N ALA A 132 2.08 14.57 18.21
CA ALA A 132 3.12 15.53 18.60
C ALA A 132 4.15 14.94 19.59
N ARG A 133 3.79 13.88 20.33
CA ARG A 133 4.73 13.19 21.23
C ARG A 133 5.85 12.44 20.49
N SER A 134 5.68 12.13 19.21
CA SER A 134 6.75 11.58 18.36
C SER A 134 7.60 12.65 17.67
N GLU A 135 7.18 13.92 17.67
CA GLU A 135 7.77 14.97 16.82
C GLU A 135 9.02 15.64 17.42
N ALA A 136 9.31 15.45 18.71
CA ALA A 136 10.56 15.92 19.31
C ALA A 136 11.84 15.22 18.78
N ARG A 137 11.73 14.26 17.83
CA ARG A 137 12.88 13.58 17.19
C ARG A 137 12.97 13.77 15.66
N TYR A 138 12.03 14.48 15.04
CA TYR A 138 11.93 14.51 13.57
C TYR A 138 11.92 15.94 13.00
N ALA A 139 12.94 16.72 13.34
CA ALA A 139 13.38 17.80 12.45
C ALA A 139 14.09 17.13 11.25
N VAL A 140 13.40 17.13 10.08
CA VAL A 140 13.80 16.85 8.68
C VAL A 140 15.26 16.41 8.37
N PRO A 141 15.50 15.49 7.40
CA PRO A 141 14.81 15.44 6.10
C PRO A 141 14.42 14.02 5.61
N THR A 142 13.45 13.97 4.68
CA THR A 142 13.18 12.81 3.80
C THR A 142 12.82 11.49 4.51
N PHE A 143 11.58 11.39 5.00
CA PHE A 143 11.02 10.09 5.39
C PHE A 143 10.92 9.16 4.18
N ALA A 144 11.57 8.00 4.27
CA ALA A 144 11.62 6.96 3.23
C ALA A 144 10.45 5.96 3.27
N GLY A 145 9.27 6.41 3.71
CA GLY A 145 8.09 5.56 3.70
C GLY A 145 7.02 6.06 4.65
N ALA A 146 6.03 6.75 4.09
CA ALA A 146 4.75 6.92 4.76
C ALA A 146 3.95 5.64 4.52
N GLU A 147 3.76 4.83 5.57
CA GLU A 147 2.64 3.89 5.58
C GLU A 147 1.38 4.73 5.75
N VAL A 148 0.81 5.18 4.64
CA VAL A 148 -0.47 5.88 4.64
C VAL A 148 -1.53 4.82 4.89
N VAL A 149 -1.76 4.52 6.17
CA VAL A 149 -2.96 3.80 6.58
C VAL A 149 -4.10 4.80 6.45
N ILE A 150 -4.74 4.84 5.28
CA ILE A 150 -6.00 5.55 5.08
C ILE A 150 -7.05 4.84 5.95
N ARG A 151 -7.15 5.25 7.22
CA ARG A 151 -8.34 4.97 8.03
C ARG A 151 -9.41 5.92 7.51
N CYS A 152 -10.19 5.49 6.52
CA CYS A 152 -11.46 6.16 6.24
C CYS A 152 -12.36 5.96 7.46
N MET A 153 -12.42 6.94 8.35
CA MET A 153 -13.51 7.06 9.30
C MET A 153 -14.70 7.62 8.51
N TRP A 154 -15.61 6.75 8.12
CA TRP A 154 -16.94 7.18 7.66
C TRP A 154 -17.81 7.25 8.92
N SER A 155 -18.29 8.45 9.25
CA SER A 155 -19.35 8.71 10.22
C SER A 155 -20.50 9.38 9.49
#